data_AF-A0A707LEC0-F1
#
_entry.id   AF-A0A707LEC0-F1
#
_cell.length_a   1.000
_cell.length_b   1.000
_cell.length_c   1.000
_cell.angle_alpha   90.00
_cell.angle_beta   90.00
_cell.angle_gamma   90.00
#
_symmetry.space_group_name_H-M   'P 1'
#
loop_
_entity.id
_entity.type
_entity.pdbx_description
1 polymer ?
#
loop_
_entity_poly.entity_id
_entity_poly.type
_entity_poly.pdbx_seq_one_letter_code
_entity_poly.pdbx_strand_id
1 'polypeptide(L)'
;MTIKITALAASIGAAVAFMPFATQAEITVLKQEPQAGNPLSRLNFTVGGSIRPQFQNMTGNDGANGYKRNGFDGGTRFRFAADYYLFDDISWISYYELGVNIPAVFDWDNHYAKGATDTTRRMLYTGFKSATWGTLTFGQQNSIYYDVVGVKTDIWDYDMIGQAPGNGINGDYDGSYRTRKSLKYKKSIGNVDLYASYLFSDDYNANNGLNYKRKGGGSLGADYHLTDDLTWGTAWNYTRAEMRGNGNKTYDQNIVGTALSW
;
A
#
# COMPACT_ATOMS: atom_id res chain seq x y z
N MET A 1 52.73 20.36 2.33
CA MET A 1 51.64 21.30 2.66
C MET A 1 50.40 20.46 2.85
N THR A 2 50.00 20.23 4.10
CA THR A 2 49.02 19.20 4.48
C THR A 2 47.67 19.89 4.69
N ILE A 3 46.74 19.70 3.75
CA ILE A 3 45.39 20.27 3.88
C ILE A 3 44.56 19.28 4.71
N LYS A 4 44.30 19.64 5.96
CA LYS A 4 43.28 19.01 6.79
C LYS A 4 41.92 19.62 6.40
N ILE A 5 41.01 18.81 5.88
CA ILE A 5 39.61 19.20 5.72
C ILE A 5 38.84 18.65 6.92
N THR A 6 38.45 19.55 7.81
CA THR A 6 37.49 19.32 8.89
C THR A 6 36.14 18.92 8.32
N ALA A 7 35.72 17.67 8.56
CA ALA A 7 34.35 17.23 8.33
C ALA A 7 33.46 17.80 9.44
N LEU A 8 32.73 18.87 9.12
CA LEU A 8 31.65 19.38 9.96
C LEU A 8 30.33 18.78 9.48
N ALA A 9 29.71 18.02 10.39
CA ALA A 9 28.38 17.43 10.38
C ALA A 9 27.40 17.91 9.29
N ALA A 10 27.12 17.03 8.32
CA ALA A 10 25.89 17.00 7.55
C ALA A 10 25.11 15.74 7.96
N SER A 11 24.64 15.70 9.20
CA SER A 11 23.66 14.72 9.66
C SER A 11 22.27 15.33 9.47
N ILE A 12 21.56 14.87 8.43
CA ILE A 12 20.09 14.75 8.24
C ILE A 12 19.90 14.68 6.72
N GLY A 13 19.65 13.49 6.19
CA GLY A 13 19.39 13.32 4.75
C GLY A 13 19.92 12.04 4.10
N ALA A 14 20.21 10.97 4.86
CA ALA A 14 20.65 9.71 4.30
C ALA A 14 19.88 8.53 4.89
N ALA A 15 18.76 8.21 4.24
CA ALA A 15 18.16 6.88 4.22
C ALA A 15 17.35 6.74 2.93
N VAL A 16 18.02 6.90 1.79
CA VAL A 16 17.53 6.37 0.51
C VAL A 16 18.34 5.10 0.27
N ALA A 17 17.95 4.03 0.98
CA ALA A 17 18.45 2.70 0.68
C ALA A 17 17.81 2.24 -0.64
N PHE A 18 18.65 1.67 -1.49
CA PHE A 18 18.34 1.24 -2.85
C PHE A 18 17.12 0.31 -2.89
N MET A 19 15.99 0.82 -3.39
CA MET A 19 14.94 -0.03 -3.95
C MET A 19 15.16 -0.11 -5.46
N PRO A 20 14.90 -1.26 -6.11
CA PRO A 20 14.97 -1.37 -7.57
C PRO A 20 14.11 -0.27 -8.16
N PHE A 21 14.70 0.48 -9.10
CA PHE A 21 14.13 1.68 -9.73
C PHE A 21 12.68 1.46 -10.20
N ALA A 22 11.71 1.73 -9.33
CA ALA A 22 10.58 2.50 -9.76
C ALA A 22 11.12 3.93 -9.87
N THR A 23 11.36 4.41 -11.10
CA THR A 23 11.44 5.84 -11.37
C THR A 23 10.08 6.44 -11.00
N GLN A 24 9.85 6.62 -9.71
CA GLN A 24 8.67 7.30 -9.18
C GLN A 24 8.84 8.75 -9.58
N ALA A 25 8.01 9.23 -10.53
CA ALA A 25 7.90 10.65 -10.80
C ALA A 25 7.20 11.31 -9.60
N GLU A 26 7.92 11.47 -8.49
CA GLU A 26 7.47 12.20 -7.32
C GLU A 26 8.00 13.64 -7.38
N ILE A 27 7.08 14.58 -7.34
CA ILE A 27 7.33 16.01 -7.34
C ILE A 27 7.06 16.52 -5.92
N THR A 28 8.06 17.16 -5.32
CA THR A 28 7.85 17.91 -4.08
C THR A 28 7.24 19.25 -4.44
N VAL A 29 5.96 19.43 -4.07
CA VAL A 29 5.21 20.67 -4.32
C VAL A 29 5.48 21.67 -3.20
N LEU A 30 5.54 21.19 -1.95
CA LEU A 30 5.95 21.98 -0.78
C LEU A 30 7.03 21.21 -0.04
N LYS A 31 8.15 21.87 0.26
CA LYS A 31 9.22 21.29 1.06
C LYS A 31 9.11 21.79 2.49
N GLN A 32 9.18 20.87 3.44
CA GLN A 32 9.21 21.21 4.87
C GLN A 32 10.53 21.88 5.22
N GLU A 33 10.44 23.11 5.71
CA GLU A 33 11.54 23.95 6.20
C GLU A 33 10.98 24.82 7.36
N PRO A 34 10.77 24.26 8.56
CA PRO A 34 9.99 24.91 9.61
C PRO A 34 10.49 26.29 10.01
N GLN A 35 9.60 27.28 9.95
CA GLN A 35 9.85 28.68 10.28
C GLN A 35 8.83 29.18 11.31
N ALA A 36 9.30 29.97 12.27
CA ALA A 36 8.42 30.58 13.27
C ALA A 36 7.33 31.43 12.60
N GLY A 37 6.08 31.24 13.03
CA GLY A 37 4.94 32.00 12.50
C GLY A 37 4.45 31.59 11.09
N ASN A 38 5.04 30.58 10.45
CA ASN A 38 4.61 30.08 9.13
C ASN A 38 4.11 28.63 9.22
N PRO A 39 2.79 28.38 9.34
CA PRO A 39 2.25 27.02 9.44
C PRO A 39 2.56 26.13 8.23
N LEU A 40 2.64 26.68 7.01
CA LEU A 40 2.90 25.90 5.79
C LEU A 40 4.34 25.45 5.67
N SER A 41 5.28 26.17 6.28
CA SER A 41 6.70 25.78 6.33
C SER A 41 6.93 24.41 6.98
N ARG A 42 5.95 23.92 7.74
CA ARG A 42 5.96 22.64 8.44
C ARG A 42 5.46 21.47 7.59
N LEU A 43 4.95 21.77 6.39
CA LEU A 43 4.38 20.77 5.48
C LEU A 43 5.39 20.37 4.40
N ASN A 44 5.64 19.08 4.31
CA ASN A 44 6.17 18.45 3.11
C ASN A 44 5.00 17.84 2.33
N PHE A 45 4.78 18.28 1.11
CA PHE A 45 3.72 17.77 0.24
C PHE A 45 4.31 17.27 -1.07
N THR A 46 4.12 15.98 -1.35
CA THR A 46 4.57 15.35 -2.58
C THR A 46 3.40 14.81 -3.39
N VAL A 47 3.54 14.90 -4.70
CA VAL A 47 2.61 14.32 -5.67
C VAL A 47 3.41 13.40 -6.57
N GLY A 48 2.92 12.18 -6.78
CA GLY A 48 3.54 11.25 -7.72
C GLY A 48 2.54 10.29 -8.31
N GLY A 49 3.03 9.25 -8.99
CA GLY A 49 2.16 8.28 -9.62
C GLY A 49 2.76 7.65 -10.86
N SER A 50 1.87 7.05 -11.66
CA SER A 50 2.22 6.40 -12.91
C SER A 50 1.01 6.40 -13.84
N ILE A 51 1.23 6.63 -15.13
CA ILE A 51 0.24 6.35 -16.19
C ILE A 51 0.65 5.04 -16.86
N ARG A 52 -0.26 4.08 -16.99
CA ARG A 52 0.05 2.71 -17.41
C ARG A 52 -0.88 2.18 -18.49
N PRO A 53 -0.70 2.56 -19.77
CA PRO A 53 -1.35 1.85 -20.86
C PRO A 53 -0.77 0.43 -20.98
N GLN A 54 -1.64 -0.57 -21.14
CA GLN A 54 -1.25 -1.97 -21.30
C GLN A 54 -2.01 -2.64 -22.43
N PHE A 55 -1.38 -3.65 -23.04
CA PHE A 55 -1.99 -4.52 -24.04
C PHE A 55 -1.76 -5.97 -23.60
N GLN A 56 -2.82 -6.77 -23.58
CA GLN A 56 -2.72 -8.17 -23.20
C GLN A 56 -3.22 -9.07 -24.34
N ASN A 57 -2.27 -9.76 -24.98
CA ASN A 57 -2.56 -10.76 -26.00
C ASN A 57 -2.81 -12.12 -25.33
N MET A 58 -4.08 -12.40 -25.03
CA MET A 58 -4.50 -13.68 -24.45
C MET A 58 -4.78 -14.71 -25.54
N THR A 59 -4.65 -16.00 -25.25
CA THR A 59 -5.06 -17.10 -26.15
C THR A 59 -6.44 -17.61 -25.74
N GLY A 60 -7.32 -17.88 -26.72
CA GLY A 60 -8.68 -18.39 -26.48
C GLY A 60 -9.78 -17.32 -26.56
N ASN A 61 -11.00 -17.70 -26.15
CA ASN A 61 -12.15 -16.80 -26.08
C ASN A 61 -12.09 -15.98 -24.79
N ASP A 62 -11.89 -14.66 -24.93
CA ASP A 62 -11.70 -13.76 -23.79
C ASP A 62 -12.99 -13.21 -23.20
N GLY A 63 -14.14 -13.46 -23.84
CA GLY A 63 -15.45 -12.99 -23.39
C GLY A 63 -15.44 -11.52 -22.97
N ALA A 64 -15.80 -11.25 -21.71
CA ALA A 64 -15.83 -9.90 -21.14
C ALA A 64 -14.45 -9.21 -21.01
N ASN A 65 -13.34 -9.92 -21.21
CA ASN A 65 -11.97 -9.39 -21.16
C ASN A 65 -11.39 -9.00 -22.52
N GLY A 66 -12.16 -9.11 -23.62
CA GLY A 66 -11.66 -8.80 -24.97
C GLY A 66 -11.09 -7.39 -25.13
N TYR A 67 -11.59 -6.42 -24.35
CA TYR A 67 -11.08 -5.04 -24.34
C TYR A 67 -9.58 -4.93 -24.03
N LYS A 68 -9.00 -5.90 -23.31
CA LYS A 68 -7.58 -5.87 -22.93
C LYS A 68 -6.62 -5.99 -24.13
N ARG A 69 -7.11 -6.47 -25.28
CA ARG A 69 -6.33 -6.50 -26.55
C ARG A 69 -6.26 -5.13 -27.23
N ASN A 70 -7.22 -4.25 -26.97
CA ASN A 70 -7.33 -2.96 -27.65
C ASN A 70 -6.52 -1.85 -26.97
N GLY A 71 -5.81 -2.18 -25.89
CA GLY A 71 -5.20 -1.19 -25.00
C GLY A 71 -6.15 -0.87 -23.86
N PHE A 72 -5.69 -1.00 -22.63
CA PHE A 72 -6.49 -0.74 -21.43
C PHE A 72 -5.63 -0.06 -20.36
N ASP A 73 -6.28 0.40 -19.29
CA ASP A 73 -5.56 0.92 -18.13
C ASP A 73 -5.03 -0.22 -17.24
N GLY A 74 -3.70 -0.35 -17.19
CA GLY A 74 -2.95 -1.31 -16.37
C GLY A 74 -2.75 -0.87 -14.92
N GLY A 75 -3.57 0.05 -14.42
CA GLY A 75 -3.46 0.66 -13.11
C GLY A 75 -2.72 1.99 -13.14
N THR A 76 -3.21 2.97 -13.90
CA THR A 76 -2.83 4.37 -13.70
C THR A 76 -3.21 4.80 -12.29
N ARG A 77 -2.31 5.52 -11.62
CA ARG A 77 -2.53 5.96 -10.25
C ARG A 77 -1.81 7.26 -9.95
N PHE A 78 -2.43 8.11 -9.14
CA PHE A 78 -1.87 9.34 -8.61
C PHE A 78 -1.81 9.24 -7.08
N ARG A 79 -0.71 9.72 -6.51
CA ARG A 79 -0.39 9.64 -5.09
C ARG A 79 -0.17 11.02 -4.55
N PHE A 80 -0.69 11.25 -3.37
CA PHE A 80 -0.57 12.51 -2.64
C PHE A 80 -0.12 12.15 -1.23
N ALA A 81 1.05 12.63 -0.83
CA ALA A 81 1.58 12.41 0.51
C ALA A 81 1.83 13.75 1.20
N ALA A 82 1.31 13.87 2.41
CA ALA A 82 1.51 15.01 3.29
C ALA A 82 2.23 14.55 4.56
N ASP A 83 3.26 15.28 4.95
CA ASP A 83 3.99 15.13 6.20
C ASP A 83 4.09 16.49 6.87
N TYR A 84 3.33 16.66 7.95
CA TYR A 84 3.23 17.89 8.69
C TYR A 84 3.96 17.75 10.03
N TYR A 85 5.08 18.44 10.18
CA TYR A 85 5.83 18.47 11.43
C TYR A 85 4.98 19.08 12.55
N LEU A 86 4.87 18.39 13.70
CA LEU A 86 4.07 18.83 14.85
C LEU A 86 4.90 19.35 16.02
N PHE A 87 5.89 18.59 16.49
CA PHE A 87 6.82 18.94 17.57
C PHE A 87 7.81 17.78 17.75
N ASP A 88 8.93 18.03 18.41
CA ASP A 88 9.99 17.06 18.68
C ASP A 88 10.40 16.29 17.41
N ASP A 89 10.11 14.99 17.37
CA ASP A 89 10.30 14.12 16.20
C ASP A 89 8.97 13.59 15.62
N ILE A 90 7.84 14.18 16.01
CA ILE A 90 6.50 13.75 15.64
C ILE A 90 5.99 14.56 14.44
N SER A 91 5.57 13.83 13.41
CA SER A 91 4.83 14.35 12.27
C SER A 91 3.44 13.74 12.18
N TRP A 92 2.46 14.54 11.74
CA TRP A 92 1.18 14.04 11.25
C TRP A 92 1.29 13.76 9.75
N ILE A 93 1.07 12.51 9.37
CA ILE A 93 1.19 12.06 7.98
C ILE A 93 -0.18 11.70 7.40
N SER A 94 -0.36 11.97 6.11
CA SER A 94 -1.53 11.54 5.34
C SER A 94 -1.12 11.07 3.95
N TYR A 95 -1.81 10.06 3.45
CA TYR A 95 -1.54 9.48 2.14
C TYR A 95 -2.83 9.15 1.42
N TYR A 96 -2.90 9.49 0.14
CA TYR A 96 -4.00 9.15 -0.75
C TYR A 96 -3.45 8.60 -2.07
N GLU A 97 -3.90 7.42 -2.47
CA GLU A 97 -3.64 6.84 -3.79
C GLU A 97 -4.96 6.67 -4.54
N LEU A 98 -5.11 7.43 -5.63
CA LEU A 98 -6.24 7.40 -6.54
C LEU A 98 -5.87 6.57 -7.77
N GLY A 99 -6.57 5.46 -8.00
CA GLY A 99 -6.54 4.75 -9.27
C GLY A 99 -7.46 5.42 -10.28
N VAL A 100 -7.00 5.57 -11.51
CA VAL A 100 -7.78 6.21 -12.59
C VAL A 100 -7.82 5.27 -13.78
N ASN A 101 -9.02 4.89 -14.21
CA ASN A 101 -9.22 4.16 -15.44
C ASN A 101 -9.36 5.18 -16.58
N ILE A 102 -8.23 5.55 -17.18
CA ILE A 102 -8.18 6.62 -18.19
C ILE A 102 -9.15 6.37 -19.36
N PRO A 103 -9.22 5.16 -19.96
CA PRO A 103 -10.21 4.87 -20.99
C PRO A 103 -11.67 5.04 -20.54
N ALA A 104 -12.01 4.71 -19.29
CA ALA A 104 -13.37 4.91 -18.78
C ALA A 104 -13.70 6.39 -18.60
N VAL A 105 -12.77 7.20 -18.06
CA VAL A 105 -12.93 8.66 -17.90
C VAL A 105 -13.25 9.36 -19.22
N PHE A 106 -12.70 8.86 -20.33
CA PHE A 106 -12.90 9.43 -21.67
C PHE A 106 -13.93 8.67 -22.52
N ASP A 107 -14.68 7.73 -21.93
CA ASP A 107 -15.68 6.91 -22.63
C ASP A 107 -15.13 6.19 -23.88
N TRP A 108 -13.89 5.66 -23.82
CA TRP A 108 -13.28 4.95 -24.94
C TRP A 108 -13.92 3.58 -25.18
N ASP A 109 -14.58 3.42 -26.32
CA ASP A 109 -15.25 2.19 -26.71
C ASP A 109 -14.31 0.98 -26.75
N ASN A 110 -14.68 -0.11 -26.04
CA ASN A 110 -13.93 -1.37 -26.02
C ASN A 110 -12.50 -1.29 -25.44
N HIS A 111 -12.25 -0.38 -24.50
CA HIS A 111 -10.95 -0.24 -23.79
C HIS A 111 -11.02 -0.49 -22.26
N TYR A 112 -12.21 -0.79 -21.73
CA TYR A 112 -12.43 -1.10 -20.31
C TYR A 112 -13.58 -2.09 -20.13
N ALA A 113 -13.66 -2.73 -18.95
CA ALA A 113 -14.73 -3.66 -18.64
C ALA A 113 -16.08 -2.93 -18.53
N LYS A 114 -17.17 -3.53 -19.02
CA LYS A 114 -18.51 -2.95 -18.90
C LYS A 114 -18.86 -2.70 -17.43
N GLY A 115 -19.27 -1.47 -17.10
CA GLY A 115 -19.60 -1.05 -15.74
C GLY A 115 -18.38 -0.79 -14.85
N ALA A 116 -17.17 -0.71 -15.42
CA ALA A 116 -16.00 -0.26 -14.68
C ALA A 116 -16.20 1.17 -14.18
N THR A 117 -15.67 1.44 -12.99
CA THR A 117 -15.63 2.79 -12.42
C THR A 117 -14.48 3.58 -13.03
N ASP A 118 -14.69 4.88 -13.22
CA ASP A 118 -13.67 5.83 -13.69
C ASP A 118 -12.49 5.93 -12.73
N THR A 119 -12.79 5.87 -11.43
CA THR A 119 -11.80 6.03 -10.37
C THR A 119 -12.00 5.01 -9.26
N THR A 120 -10.91 4.73 -8.56
CA THR A 120 -10.93 3.89 -7.36
C THR A 120 -10.02 4.47 -6.29
N ARG A 121 -10.47 4.46 -5.05
CA ARG A 121 -9.63 4.77 -3.89
C ARG A 121 -8.82 3.53 -3.54
N ARG A 122 -7.54 3.53 -3.91
CA ARG A 122 -6.63 2.40 -3.68
C ARG A 122 -6.09 2.44 -2.26
N MET A 123 -5.73 3.62 -1.77
CA MET A 123 -5.32 3.84 -0.38
C MET A 123 -5.79 5.21 0.10
N LEU A 124 -6.12 5.30 1.38
CA LEU A 124 -6.37 6.54 2.09
C LEU A 124 -6.16 6.29 3.58
N TYR A 125 -5.08 6.83 4.12
CA TYR A 125 -4.77 6.69 5.54
C TYR A 125 -4.09 7.93 6.10
N THR A 126 -4.16 8.07 7.41
CA THR A 126 -3.54 9.15 8.16
C THR A 126 -2.96 8.62 9.45
N GLY A 127 -2.00 9.31 10.05
CA GLY A 127 -1.33 8.78 11.24
C GLY A 127 -0.23 9.67 11.79
N PHE A 128 0.49 9.15 12.77
CA PHE A 128 1.64 9.80 13.36
C PHE A 128 2.91 9.02 13.03
N LYS A 129 3.97 9.74 12.71
CA LYS A 129 5.31 9.21 12.45
C LYS A 129 6.28 9.82 13.45
N SER A 130 7.11 8.99 14.06
CA SER A 130 8.19 9.40 14.96
C SER A 130 9.40 8.50 14.78
N ALA A 131 10.60 9.08 14.74
CA ALA A 131 11.83 8.29 14.71
C ALA A 131 11.98 7.47 16.01
N THR A 132 11.54 8.03 17.14
CA THR A 132 11.58 7.43 18.47
C THR A 132 10.51 6.38 18.66
N TRP A 133 9.27 6.63 18.25
CA TRP A 133 8.13 5.76 18.57
C TRP A 133 7.66 4.88 17.41
N GLY A 134 8.13 5.13 16.19
CA GLY A 134 7.65 4.44 14.99
C GLY A 134 6.46 5.14 14.35
N THR A 135 5.75 4.43 13.49
CA THR A 135 4.65 4.97 12.69
C THR A 135 3.36 4.25 13.01
N LEU A 136 2.32 5.01 13.39
CA LEU A 136 0.98 4.50 13.64
C LEU A 136 -0.01 5.15 12.67
N THR A 137 -0.68 4.36 11.83
CA THR A 137 -1.61 4.83 10.81
C THR A 137 -2.98 4.17 10.91
N PHE A 138 -4.02 4.92 10.55
CA PHE A 138 -5.38 4.43 10.43
C PHE A 138 -5.95 4.71 9.04
N GLY A 139 -6.59 3.70 8.42
CA GLY A 139 -7.32 3.87 7.16
C GLY A 139 -7.29 2.66 6.24
N GLN A 140 -7.39 2.93 4.93
CA GLN A 140 -7.20 1.96 3.86
C GLN A 140 -5.75 1.98 3.40
N GLN A 141 -5.03 0.88 3.64
CA GLN A 141 -3.60 0.76 3.40
C GLN A 141 -3.23 -0.71 3.21
N ASN A 142 -2.04 -0.99 2.71
CA ASN A 142 -1.54 -2.36 2.66
C ASN A 142 -1.61 -3.05 4.04
N SER A 143 -2.01 -4.32 3.99
CA SER A 143 -1.93 -5.27 5.09
C SER A 143 -0.48 -5.57 5.42
N ILE A 144 -0.24 -6.04 6.64
CA ILE A 144 1.08 -6.50 7.06
C ILE A 144 1.54 -7.69 6.21
N TYR A 145 0.63 -8.60 5.84
CA TYR A 145 0.98 -9.70 4.95
C TYR A 145 1.54 -9.19 3.63
N TYR A 146 0.92 -8.16 3.03
CA TYR A 146 1.43 -7.60 1.79
C TYR A 146 2.76 -6.85 2.01
N ASP A 147 2.86 -6.01 3.04
CA ASP A 147 4.08 -5.23 3.31
C ASP A 147 5.30 -6.11 3.60
N VAL A 148 5.11 -7.31 4.16
CA VAL A 148 6.21 -8.23 4.53
C VAL A 148 6.45 -9.34 3.51
N VAL A 149 5.39 -9.97 2.99
CA VAL A 149 5.47 -11.13 2.10
C VAL A 149 5.08 -10.74 0.67
N GLY A 150 3.92 -10.11 0.51
CA GLY A 150 3.35 -9.83 -0.81
C GLY A 150 4.28 -9.01 -1.71
N VAL A 151 4.84 -7.91 -1.20
CA VAL A 151 5.72 -7.01 -1.95
C VAL A 151 6.97 -7.70 -2.50
N LYS A 152 7.48 -8.75 -1.83
CA LYS A 152 8.65 -9.52 -2.26
C LYS A 152 8.33 -10.49 -3.41
N THR A 153 7.05 -10.79 -3.60
CA THR A 153 6.56 -11.69 -4.66
C THR A 153 5.83 -10.94 -5.78
N ASP A 154 5.45 -9.68 -5.55
CA ASP A 154 4.76 -8.77 -6.48
C ASP A 154 5.74 -8.05 -7.43
N ILE A 155 6.58 -8.83 -8.13
CA ILE A 155 7.67 -8.27 -8.95
C ILE A 155 7.39 -8.33 -10.45
N TRP A 156 6.40 -9.12 -10.87
CA TRP A 156 6.04 -9.32 -12.27
C TRP A 156 4.73 -8.60 -12.59
N ASP A 157 4.71 -7.90 -13.72
CA ASP A 157 3.49 -7.23 -14.17
C ASP A 157 2.39 -8.26 -14.45
N TYR A 158 1.19 -7.96 -13.97
CA TYR A 158 0.01 -8.80 -14.14
C TYR A 158 0.11 -10.20 -13.46
N ASP A 159 1.02 -10.39 -12.51
CA ASP A 159 1.19 -11.66 -11.79
C ASP A 159 1.15 -11.42 -10.26
N MET A 160 -0.03 -11.66 -9.68
CA MET A 160 -0.28 -11.56 -8.23
C MET A 160 -0.36 -12.94 -7.55
N ILE A 161 0.17 -14.00 -8.17
CA ILE A 161 0.00 -15.39 -7.71
C ILE A 161 0.65 -15.64 -6.34
N GLY A 162 1.79 -15.00 -6.05
CA GLY A 162 2.51 -15.15 -4.77
C GLY A 162 1.91 -14.38 -3.59
N GLN A 163 0.82 -13.64 -3.81
CA GLN A 163 0.28 -12.71 -2.82
C GLN A 163 -1.04 -13.21 -2.21
N ALA A 164 -1.46 -12.60 -1.10
CA ALA A 164 -2.74 -12.93 -0.45
C ALA A 164 -4.05 -12.33 -1.02
N PRO A 165 -4.11 -11.31 -1.90
CA PRO A 165 -5.37 -10.68 -2.32
C PRO A 165 -6.42 -11.66 -2.89
N GLY A 166 -5.98 -12.78 -3.48
CA GLY A 166 -6.85 -13.82 -4.04
C GLY A 166 -7.27 -14.92 -3.07
N ASN A 167 -6.75 -14.93 -1.84
CA ASN A 167 -7.00 -16.00 -0.85
C ASN A 167 -8.27 -15.77 -0.02
N GLY A 168 -8.96 -14.65 -0.21
CA GLY A 168 -10.18 -14.28 0.50
C GLY A 168 -11.29 -13.78 -0.43
N ILE A 169 -12.32 -13.15 0.15
CA ILE A 169 -13.47 -12.66 -0.61
C ILE A 169 -13.17 -11.36 -1.36
N ASN A 170 -12.35 -10.49 -0.77
CA ASN A 170 -11.94 -9.21 -1.32
C ASN A 170 -10.84 -8.61 -0.44
N GLY A 171 -9.65 -8.40 -1.01
CA GLY A 171 -8.47 -7.94 -0.27
C GLY A 171 -8.60 -6.60 0.45
N ASP A 172 -9.53 -5.74 0.04
CA ASP A 172 -9.80 -4.47 0.72
C ASP A 172 -10.61 -4.67 2.01
N TYR A 173 -11.35 -5.77 2.15
CA TYR A 173 -12.29 -6.00 3.24
C TYR A 173 -11.86 -7.12 4.19
N ASP A 174 -11.16 -8.14 3.67
CA ASP A 174 -10.83 -9.34 4.44
C ASP A 174 -9.48 -9.30 5.17
N GLY A 175 -8.68 -8.27 4.96
CA GLY A 175 -7.37 -8.13 5.60
C GLY A 175 -6.20 -8.66 4.77
N SER A 176 -6.44 -9.29 3.62
CA SER A 176 -5.38 -9.92 2.84
C SER A 176 -4.54 -8.93 2.02
N TYR A 177 -5.09 -7.77 1.65
CA TYR A 177 -4.39 -6.78 0.81
C TYR A 177 -4.52 -5.33 1.28
N ARG A 178 -5.10 -4.40 0.49
CA ARG A 178 -5.22 -2.97 0.82
C ARG A 178 -6.38 -2.72 1.77
N THR A 179 -6.26 -3.28 2.97
CA THR A 179 -7.38 -3.41 3.86
C THR A 179 -7.85 -2.06 4.42
N ARG A 180 -9.16 -1.84 4.37
CA ARG A 180 -9.85 -0.69 4.93
C ARG A 180 -9.97 -0.81 6.44
N LYS A 181 -10.24 0.32 7.10
CA LYS A 181 -10.49 0.39 8.54
C LYS A 181 -9.48 -0.43 9.32
N SER A 182 -8.19 -0.18 9.09
CA SER A 182 -7.09 -0.82 9.81
C SER A 182 -6.30 0.22 10.59
N LEU A 183 -5.93 -0.13 11.83
CA LEU A 183 -4.87 0.55 12.58
C LEU A 183 -3.59 -0.27 12.39
N LYS A 184 -2.52 0.34 11.91
CA LYS A 184 -1.23 -0.32 11.65
C LYS A 184 -0.10 0.43 12.35
N TYR A 185 0.77 -0.32 12.99
CA TYR A 185 1.99 0.14 13.62
C TYR A 185 3.22 -0.47 12.91
N LYS A 186 4.25 0.35 12.68
CA LYS A 186 5.57 -0.08 12.18
C LYS A 186 6.67 0.54 13.03
N LYS A 187 7.69 -0.23 13.39
CA LYS A 187 8.92 0.29 14.02
C LYS A 187 10.14 -0.54 13.62
N SER A 188 11.21 0.15 13.25
CA SER A 188 12.52 -0.45 13.01
C SER A 188 13.35 -0.46 14.31
N ILE A 189 13.92 -1.60 14.68
CA ILE A 189 14.76 -1.81 15.87
C ILE A 189 15.97 -2.65 15.47
N GLY A 190 17.14 -2.01 15.38
CA GLY A 190 18.33 -2.66 14.83
C GLY A 190 18.04 -3.17 13.42
N ASN A 191 18.30 -4.46 13.18
CA ASN A 191 18.10 -5.11 11.88
C ASN A 191 16.68 -5.69 11.70
N VAL A 192 15.70 -5.27 12.51
CA VAL A 192 14.33 -5.81 12.43
C VAL A 192 13.33 -4.67 12.22
N ASP A 193 12.47 -4.80 11.20
CA ASP A 193 11.22 -4.04 11.13
C ASP A 193 10.08 -4.85 11.73
N LEU A 194 9.45 -4.31 12.77
CA LEU A 194 8.29 -4.92 13.43
C LEU A 194 7.00 -4.26 12.97
N TYR A 195 5.98 -5.08 12.74
CA TYR A 195 4.66 -4.66 12.29
C TYR A 195 3.57 -5.27 13.17
N ALA A 196 2.58 -4.46 13.53
CA ALA A 196 1.36 -4.92 14.20
C ALA A 196 0.14 -4.18 13.64
N SER A 197 -0.99 -4.86 13.49
CA SER A 197 -2.23 -4.23 13.06
C SER A 197 -3.45 -4.77 13.76
N TYR A 198 -4.45 -3.91 13.87
CA TYR A 198 -5.80 -4.26 14.28
C TYR A 198 -6.77 -3.94 13.14
N LEU A 199 -7.61 -4.92 12.81
CA LEU A 199 -8.59 -4.83 11.74
C LEU A 199 -9.97 -4.61 12.34
N PHE A 200 -10.56 -3.45 12.09
CA PHE A 200 -11.91 -3.14 12.59
C PHE A 200 -12.98 -3.81 11.75
N SER A 201 -14.19 -3.89 12.29
CA SER A 201 -15.33 -4.45 11.54
C SER A 201 -15.59 -3.68 10.24
N ASP A 202 -15.86 -4.41 9.18
CA ASP A 202 -16.20 -3.84 7.88
C ASP A 202 -17.15 -4.75 7.11
N ASP A 203 -17.94 -4.17 6.21
CA ASP A 203 -19.00 -4.87 5.49
C ASP A 203 -18.76 -4.73 3.98
N TYR A 204 -18.96 -5.83 3.24
CA TYR A 204 -18.83 -5.92 1.79
C TYR A 204 -20.06 -6.60 1.20
N ASN A 205 -20.68 -5.95 0.21
CA ASN A 205 -21.72 -6.55 -0.61
C ASN A 205 -21.07 -7.02 -1.93
N ALA A 206 -21.11 -8.33 -2.19
CA ALA A 206 -20.52 -8.92 -3.38
C ALA A 206 -21.39 -8.76 -4.65
N ASN A 207 -22.54 -8.06 -4.55
CA ASN A 207 -23.50 -7.81 -5.64
C ASN A 207 -24.01 -9.09 -6.33
N ASN A 208 -24.02 -10.20 -5.61
CA ASN A 208 -24.46 -11.51 -6.09
C ASN A 208 -25.37 -12.24 -5.06
N GLY A 209 -25.96 -11.48 -4.13
CA GLY A 209 -26.77 -12.00 -3.02
C GLY A 209 -25.96 -12.40 -1.78
N LEU A 210 -24.63 -12.40 -1.85
CA LEU A 210 -23.75 -12.65 -0.70
C LEU A 210 -23.31 -11.34 -0.04
N ASN A 211 -23.35 -11.33 1.29
CA ASN A 211 -22.83 -10.25 2.10
C ASN A 211 -21.76 -10.79 3.04
N TYR A 212 -20.60 -10.16 3.01
CA TYR A 212 -19.48 -10.44 3.90
C TYR A 212 -19.40 -9.38 4.99
N LYS A 213 -19.20 -9.80 6.23
CA LYS A 213 -18.88 -8.93 7.34
C LYS A 213 -17.61 -9.40 8.04
N ARG A 214 -16.54 -8.60 7.95
CA ARG A 214 -15.43 -8.72 8.88
C ARG A 214 -15.92 -8.27 10.25
N LYS A 215 -15.78 -9.14 11.26
CA LYS A 215 -16.10 -8.82 12.67
C LYS A 215 -14.93 -8.15 13.37
N GLY A 216 -13.72 -8.55 13.02
CA GLY A 216 -12.48 -7.98 13.50
C GLY A 216 -11.30 -8.88 13.13
N GLY A 217 -10.11 -8.47 13.50
CA GLY A 217 -8.90 -9.24 13.22
C GLY A 217 -7.64 -8.51 13.63
N GLY A 218 -6.51 -9.10 13.31
CA GLY A 218 -5.21 -8.49 13.57
C GLY A 218 -4.14 -9.10 12.69
N SER A 219 -2.96 -8.47 12.67
CA SER A 219 -1.80 -9.03 11.98
C SER A 219 -0.53 -8.69 12.71
N LEU A 220 0.44 -9.58 12.58
CA LEU A 220 1.80 -9.40 13.05
C LEU A 220 2.76 -9.72 11.92
N GLY A 221 3.89 -9.05 11.89
CA GLY A 221 4.93 -9.36 10.92
C GLY A 221 6.28 -8.82 11.36
N ALA A 222 7.32 -9.41 10.80
CA ALA A 222 8.68 -8.96 10.96
C ALA A 222 9.43 -9.10 9.63
N ASP A 223 10.23 -8.09 9.30
CA ASP A 223 11.31 -8.21 8.32
C ASP A 223 12.65 -8.20 9.07
N TYR A 224 13.49 -9.20 8.84
CA TYR A 224 14.85 -9.27 9.35
C TYR A 224 15.85 -9.01 8.22
N HIS A 225 16.65 -7.96 8.40
CA HIS A 225 17.73 -7.55 7.50
C HIS A 225 18.96 -8.42 7.79
N LEU A 226 19.11 -9.51 7.04
CA LEU A 226 20.20 -10.48 7.15
C LEU A 226 21.53 -9.85 6.71
N THR A 227 21.47 -9.06 5.64
CA THR A 227 22.55 -8.19 5.14
C THR A 227 21.93 -6.86 4.72
N ASP A 228 22.73 -5.94 4.18
CA ASP A 228 22.23 -4.66 3.65
C ASP A 228 21.26 -4.83 2.46
N ASP A 229 21.38 -5.96 1.73
CA ASP A 229 20.57 -6.25 0.54
C ASP A 229 19.57 -7.40 0.78
N LEU A 230 19.88 -8.35 1.66
CA LEU A 230 19.06 -9.54 1.89
C LEU A 230 18.11 -9.36 3.08
N THR A 231 16.81 -9.45 2.81
CA THR A 231 15.75 -9.38 3.83
C THR A 231 14.91 -10.65 3.87
N TRP A 232 14.66 -11.16 5.07
CA TRP A 232 13.74 -12.26 5.34
C TRP A 232 12.50 -11.76 6.09
N GLY A 233 11.34 -11.92 5.47
CA GLY A 233 10.06 -11.52 6.02
C GLY A 233 9.21 -12.70 6.49
N THR A 234 8.49 -12.54 7.58
CA THR A 234 7.38 -13.44 7.98
C THR A 234 6.20 -12.65 8.50
N ALA A 235 4.99 -13.06 8.11
CA ALA A 235 3.76 -12.40 8.52
C ALA A 235 2.64 -13.40 8.80
N TRP A 236 1.79 -13.02 9.75
CA TRP A 236 0.53 -13.67 10.07
C TRP A 236 -0.60 -12.65 10.07
N ASN A 237 -1.71 -13.01 9.43
CA ASN A 237 -2.95 -12.25 9.41
C ASN A 237 -4.09 -13.15 9.88
N TYR A 238 -4.89 -12.64 10.80
CA TYR A 238 -6.08 -13.29 11.30
C TYR A 238 -7.30 -12.38 11.10
N THR A 239 -8.37 -12.95 10.57
CA THR A 239 -9.63 -12.27 10.37
C THR A 239 -10.79 -13.17 10.80
N ARG A 240 -11.64 -12.67 11.70
CA ARG A 240 -12.96 -13.27 11.98
C ARG A 240 -14.01 -12.62 11.11
N ALA A 241 -14.81 -13.43 10.42
CA ALA A 241 -15.81 -12.92 9.51
C ALA A 241 -17.11 -13.75 9.52
N GLU A 242 -18.14 -13.19 8.90
CA GLU A 242 -19.43 -13.81 8.68
C GLU A 242 -19.85 -13.63 7.22
N MET A 243 -20.22 -14.73 6.57
CA MET A 243 -20.90 -14.73 5.27
C MET A 243 -22.40 -14.88 5.49
N ARG A 244 -23.20 -14.05 4.83
CA ARG A 244 -24.67 -14.06 4.83
C ARG A 244 -25.19 -14.22 3.40
N GLY A 245 -26.30 -14.92 3.25
CA GLY A 245 -26.94 -15.23 1.97
C GLY A 245 -27.93 -16.40 2.15
N ASN A 246 -27.68 -17.54 1.50
CA ASN A 246 -28.41 -18.80 1.72
C ASN A 246 -28.01 -19.49 3.05
N GLY A 247 -28.04 -18.73 4.15
CA GLY A 247 -27.55 -19.11 5.46
C GLY A 247 -26.46 -18.16 5.97
N ASN A 248 -26.22 -18.21 7.28
CA ASN A 248 -25.19 -17.40 7.95
C ASN A 248 -24.09 -18.31 8.46
N LYS A 249 -22.84 -18.08 8.04
CA LYS A 249 -21.67 -18.82 8.50
C LYS A 249 -20.61 -17.86 9.02
N THR A 250 -20.27 -18.00 10.30
CA THR A 250 -19.09 -17.34 10.88
C THR A 250 -17.89 -18.25 10.70
N TYR A 251 -16.74 -17.66 10.37
CA TYR A 251 -15.49 -18.37 10.19
C TYR A 251 -14.29 -17.51 10.60
N ASP A 252 -13.18 -18.19 10.81
CA ASP A 252 -11.88 -17.61 11.14
C ASP A 252 -10.93 -17.91 9.97
N GLN A 253 -10.33 -16.86 9.40
CA GLN A 253 -9.35 -16.94 8.33
C GLN A 253 -7.97 -16.64 8.90
N ASN A 254 -6.99 -17.47 8.54
CA ASN A 254 -5.59 -17.26 8.86
C ASN A 254 -4.79 -17.27 7.57
N ILE A 255 -3.89 -16.30 7.42
CA ILE A 255 -2.92 -16.25 6.34
C ILE A 255 -1.55 -16.17 6.99
N VAL A 256 -0.68 -17.10 6.65
CA VAL A 256 0.71 -17.15 7.13
C VAL A 256 1.62 -17.25 5.93
N GLY A 257 2.71 -16.49 5.96
CA GLY A 257 3.64 -16.45 4.84
C GLY A 257 5.04 -16.06 5.28
N THR A 258 5.99 -16.43 4.45
CA THR A 258 7.37 -15.99 4.56
C THR A 258 7.95 -15.79 3.18
N ALA A 259 8.83 -14.81 3.02
CA ALA A 259 9.50 -14.53 1.77
C ALA A 259 10.90 -13.98 2.02
N LEU A 260 11.78 -14.20 1.05
CA LEU A 260 13.11 -13.61 0.98
C LEU A 260 13.14 -12.66 -0.23
N SER A 261 13.82 -11.54 -0.09
CA SER A 261 14.16 -10.64 -1.19
C SER A 261 15.59 -10.16 -1.04
N TRP A 262 16.28 -9.98 -2.16
CA TRP A 262 17.64 -9.46 -2.26
C TRP A 262 17.69 -8.29 -3.24
#